data_AF-A0A1B8EI19-F1
#
_entry.id   AF-A0A1B8EI19-F1
#
_cell.length_a   1.000
_cell.length_b   1.000
_cell.length_c   1.000
_cell.angle_alpha   90.00
_cell.angle_beta   90.00
_cell.angle_gamma   90.00
#
_symmetry.space_group_name_H-M   'P 1'
#
loop_
_entity.id
_entity.type
_entity.pdbx_description
1 polymer ?
#
loop_
_entity_poly.entity_id
_entity_poly.type
_entity_poly.pdbx_seq_one_letter_code
_entity_poly.pdbx_strand_id
1 'polypeptide(L)'
;MASHSATAASEHIILPFDLRADPGALYEPENMKVLQNLFPENYGLSTDGFFIYFIQAEMPPKPWPKSVAGLTPYFAPRMGTQYMPRLIGKMVPMRNVSIADDLNGRDMVDWEPLFITVRNHFREIGISIRGVMYWRDYLVVILQDWETNTMKLPRAAGNIRVYYRYEDEDAMERPSTPQSRCETDTRPENQVVLQRLTPAKGRRTGDFVFLALSDTDLIEASFKVTSFQRVEEQWVFLIWLYMGQDSSEGFSPVYGTAIWTADGDVLGFVRYALNVGFMKDWCAGIAADEFIDRGGLLHNC
;
A
#
# COMPACT_ATOMS: atom_id res chain seq x y z
N MET A 1 -22.07 34.91 11.43
CA MET A 1 -21.45 34.16 10.34
C MET A 1 -19.99 33.94 10.71
N ALA A 2 -19.69 32.80 11.33
CA ALA A 2 -18.33 32.45 11.74
C ALA A 2 -17.66 31.71 10.58
N SER A 3 -16.60 32.31 10.05
CA SER A 3 -15.68 31.67 9.11
C SER A 3 -14.90 30.60 9.87
N HIS A 4 -15.22 29.33 9.64
CA HIS A 4 -14.36 28.23 10.07
C HIS A 4 -13.18 28.13 9.11
N SER A 5 -12.13 28.88 9.42
CA SER A 5 -10.80 28.63 8.87
C SER A 5 -10.32 27.29 9.41
N ALA A 6 -10.33 26.26 8.56
CA ALA A 6 -9.58 25.05 8.82
C ALA A 6 -8.09 25.39 8.65
N THR A 7 -7.43 25.78 9.73
CA THR A 7 -5.97 25.88 9.77
C THR A 7 -5.39 24.48 9.53
N ALA A 8 -4.58 24.33 8.47
CA ALA A 8 -3.82 23.13 8.09
C ALA A 8 -2.70 22.77 9.09
N ALA A 9 -2.92 23.02 10.39
CA ALA A 9 -1.97 22.80 11.48
C ALA A 9 -2.14 21.44 12.18
N SER A 10 -3.10 20.63 11.75
CA SER A 10 -3.28 19.26 12.24
C SER A 10 -2.62 18.28 11.29
N GLU A 11 -1.84 17.31 11.81
CA GLU A 11 -1.33 16.18 11.03
C GLU A 11 -2.47 15.46 10.29
N HIS A 12 -3.68 15.47 10.85
CA HIS A 12 -4.88 14.92 10.23
C HIS A 12 -5.99 15.96 10.13
N ILE A 13 -6.45 16.25 8.91
CA ILE A 13 -7.61 17.10 8.66
C ILE A 13 -8.88 16.25 8.80
N ILE A 14 -9.55 16.38 9.93
CA ILE A 14 -10.82 15.71 10.23
C ILE A 14 -11.97 16.60 9.74
N LEU A 15 -12.84 16.04 8.91
CA LEU A 15 -14.05 16.70 8.40
C LEU A 15 -15.30 15.97 8.91
N PRO A 16 -16.51 16.58 8.80
CA PRO A 16 -17.78 15.94 9.20
C PRO A 16 -18.15 14.67 8.40
N PHE A 17 -17.34 14.29 7.42
CA PHE A 17 -17.49 13.10 6.60
C PHE A 17 -16.15 12.35 6.49
N ASP A 18 -16.20 11.03 6.33
CA ASP A 18 -15.04 10.17 6.11
C ASP A 18 -15.17 9.49 4.74
N LEU A 19 -14.28 9.84 3.81
CA LEU A 19 -14.28 9.34 2.44
C LEU A 19 -13.94 7.84 2.34
N ARG A 20 -13.40 7.23 3.40
CA ARG A 20 -13.23 5.77 3.47
C ARG A 20 -14.55 5.08 3.77
N ALA A 21 -15.43 5.73 4.54
CA ALA A 21 -16.73 5.18 4.95
C ALA A 21 -17.81 5.48 3.91
N ASP A 22 -17.80 6.69 3.37
CA ASP A 22 -18.68 7.13 2.29
C ASP A 22 -17.89 7.85 1.19
N PRO A 23 -17.42 7.11 0.17
CA PRO A 23 -16.75 7.70 -0.98
C PRO A 23 -17.66 8.66 -1.77
N GLY A 24 -18.99 8.50 -1.67
CA GLY A 24 -19.97 9.35 -2.35
C GLY A 24 -19.96 10.79 -1.83
N ALA A 25 -19.58 10.97 -0.56
CA ALA A 25 -19.49 12.28 0.09
C ALA A 25 -18.57 13.27 -0.65
N LEU A 26 -17.60 12.78 -1.44
CA LEU A 26 -16.75 13.65 -2.29
C LEU A 26 -17.55 14.46 -3.30
N TYR A 27 -18.65 13.90 -3.82
CA TYR A 27 -19.45 14.49 -4.90
C TYR A 27 -20.57 15.41 -4.38
N GLU A 28 -20.73 15.51 -3.06
CA GLU A 28 -21.64 16.49 -2.47
C GLU A 28 -21.07 17.91 -2.67
N PRO A 29 -21.84 18.87 -3.21
CA PRO A 29 -21.32 20.19 -3.54
C PRO A 29 -20.63 20.92 -2.38
N GLU A 30 -21.17 20.80 -1.16
CA GLU A 30 -20.61 21.47 0.03
C GLU A 30 -19.29 20.82 0.46
N ASN A 31 -19.22 19.49 0.47
CA ASN A 31 -17.99 18.77 0.82
C ASN A 31 -16.90 19.02 -0.21
N MET A 32 -17.25 19.01 -1.50
CA MET A 32 -16.32 19.32 -2.59
C MET A 32 -15.77 20.73 -2.43
N LYS A 33 -16.61 21.71 -2.10
CA LYS A 33 -16.20 23.09 -1.87
C LYS A 33 -15.27 23.22 -0.66
N VAL A 34 -15.55 22.51 0.43
CA VAL A 34 -14.65 22.49 1.61
C VAL A 34 -13.28 21.93 1.22
N LEU A 35 -13.25 20.78 0.57
CA LEU A 35 -12.01 20.13 0.13
C LEU A 35 -11.22 21.00 -0.85
N GLN A 36 -11.89 21.64 -1.82
CA GLN A 36 -11.24 22.50 -2.81
C GLN A 36 -10.53 23.68 -2.17
N ASN A 37 -11.07 24.20 -1.06
CA ASN A 37 -10.52 25.36 -0.36
C ASN A 37 -9.44 24.99 0.67
N LEU A 38 -9.12 23.70 0.88
CA LEU A 38 -8.09 23.30 1.84
C LEU A 38 -6.68 23.72 1.40
N PHE A 39 -6.41 23.64 0.10
CA PHE A 39 -5.11 24.01 -0.47
C PHE A 39 -5.32 25.10 -1.51
N PRO A 40 -4.66 26.26 -1.36
CA PRO A 40 -4.67 27.30 -2.38
C PRO A 40 -4.24 26.74 -3.74
N GLU A 41 -4.82 27.26 -4.82
CA GLU A 41 -4.49 26.91 -6.21
C GLU A 41 -4.87 25.49 -6.66
N ASN A 42 -5.52 24.71 -5.79
CA ASN A 42 -6.16 23.46 -6.19
C ASN A 42 -7.30 23.72 -7.18
N TYR A 43 -7.19 23.19 -8.40
CA TYR A 43 -8.18 23.34 -9.46
C TYR A 43 -8.93 22.04 -9.78
N GLY A 44 -8.63 20.95 -9.08
CA GLY A 44 -9.35 19.69 -9.27
C GLY A 44 -9.19 18.72 -8.11
N LEU A 45 -10.22 17.93 -7.87
CA LEU A 45 -10.21 16.86 -6.87
C LEU A 45 -10.52 15.53 -7.52
N SER A 46 -9.90 14.47 -7.03
CA SER A 46 -10.23 13.11 -7.41
C SER A 46 -9.95 12.15 -6.25
N THR A 47 -10.48 10.95 -6.33
CA THR A 47 -10.12 9.86 -5.42
C THR A 47 -10.15 8.54 -6.16
N ASP A 48 -9.35 7.59 -5.68
CA ASP A 48 -9.42 6.19 -6.07
C ASP A 48 -9.79 5.28 -4.88
N GLY A 49 -10.18 5.87 -3.75
CA GLY A 49 -10.47 5.19 -2.49
C GLY A 49 -9.24 4.74 -1.69
N PHE A 50 -8.02 4.91 -2.23
CA PHE A 50 -6.77 4.79 -1.46
C PHE A 50 -6.23 6.17 -1.10
N PHE A 51 -6.35 7.12 -2.02
CA PHE A 51 -5.85 8.48 -1.93
C PHE A 51 -6.95 9.48 -2.27
N ILE A 52 -6.82 10.68 -1.72
CA ILE A 52 -7.48 11.89 -2.23
C ILE A 52 -6.45 12.71 -2.97
N TYR A 53 -6.75 13.02 -4.22
CA TYR A 53 -5.88 13.77 -5.12
C TYR A 53 -6.25 15.24 -5.12
N PHE A 54 -5.27 16.08 -4.83
CA PHE A 54 -5.33 17.52 -5.03
C PHE A 54 -4.58 17.86 -6.30
N ILE A 55 -5.30 18.39 -7.28
CA ILE A 55 -4.76 18.69 -8.61
C ILE A 55 -4.37 20.16 -8.65
N GLN A 56 -3.07 20.41 -8.66
CA GLN A 56 -2.49 21.74 -8.57
C GLN A 56 -1.16 21.83 -9.33
N ALA A 57 -0.88 22.99 -9.92
CA ALA A 57 0.30 23.19 -10.77
C ALA A 57 1.58 23.26 -9.94
N GLU A 58 1.50 23.90 -8.77
CA GLU A 58 2.60 24.03 -7.82
C GLU A 58 2.27 23.25 -6.55
N MET A 59 3.28 22.67 -5.91
CA MET A 59 3.11 21.93 -4.65
C MET A 59 2.81 22.89 -3.50
N PRO A 60 1.93 22.53 -2.54
CA PRO A 60 1.68 23.40 -1.41
C PRO A 60 2.92 23.43 -0.49
N PRO A 61 3.10 24.48 0.32
CA PRO A 61 4.17 24.49 1.31
C PRO A 61 4.01 23.32 2.29
N LYS A 62 5.12 22.64 2.61
CA LYS A 62 5.19 21.61 3.66
C LYS A 62 5.08 22.25 5.05
N PRO A 63 4.63 21.54 6.10
CA PRO A 63 4.23 20.12 6.09
C PRO A 63 2.85 19.89 5.49
N TRP A 64 2.67 18.73 4.87
CA TRP A 64 1.37 18.29 4.37
C TRP A 64 0.67 17.40 5.42
N PRO A 65 -0.67 17.41 5.48
CA PRO A 65 -1.39 16.50 6.36
C PRO A 65 -1.17 15.05 5.93
N LYS A 66 -1.14 14.13 6.90
CA LYS A 66 -1.09 12.68 6.70
C LYS A 66 -2.43 12.11 6.24
N SER A 67 -3.54 12.78 6.60
CA SER A 67 -4.86 12.43 6.08
C SER A 67 -5.79 13.62 5.95
N VAL A 68 -6.71 13.56 4.99
CA VAL A 68 -7.83 14.48 4.81
C VAL A 68 -9.10 13.65 4.66
N ALA A 69 -10.08 13.87 5.54
CA ALA A 69 -11.35 13.13 5.55
C ALA A 69 -11.13 11.60 5.51
N GLY A 70 -10.15 11.11 6.27
CA GLY A 70 -9.79 9.69 6.35
C GLY A 70 -8.89 9.15 5.24
N LEU A 71 -8.73 9.84 4.11
CA LEU A 71 -7.85 9.39 3.02
C LEU A 71 -6.48 10.07 3.07
N THR A 72 -5.46 9.39 2.56
CA THR A 72 -4.12 9.98 2.42
C THR A 72 -4.12 10.97 1.26
N PRO A 73 -3.72 12.24 1.46
CA PRO A 73 -3.63 13.20 0.37
C PRO A 73 -2.45 12.88 -0.54
N TYR A 74 -2.61 13.21 -1.82
CA TYR A 74 -1.55 13.16 -2.80
C TYR A 74 -1.68 14.35 -3.75
N PHE A 75 -0.60 15.09 -3.95
CA PHE A 75 -0.57 16.28 -4.79
C PHE A 75 -0.01 15.93 -6.17
N ALA A 76 -0.76 16.26 -7.21
CA ALA A 76 -0.40 15.94 -8.58
C ALA A 76 -0.68 17.12 -9.53
N PRO A 77 0.17 17.34 -10.56
CA PRO A 77 -0.07 18.37 -11.57
C PRO A 77 -1.25 18.04 -12.48
N ARG A 78 -1.63 16.77 -12.60
CA ARG A 78 -2.80 16.30 -13.35
C ARG A 78 -3.08 14.85 -13.01
N MET A 79 -4.29 14.38 -13.29
CA MET A 79 -4.57 12.95 -13.25
C MET A 79 -3.89 12.23 -14.40
N GLY A 80 -3.21 11.14 -14.08
CA GLY A 80 -2.53 10.27 -15.02
C GLY A 80 -1.76 9.20 -14.27
N THR A 81 -1.60 8.02 -14.88
CA THR A 81 -0.95 6.86 -14.23
C THR A 81 0.47 7.16 -13.74
N GLN A 82 1.16 8.13 -14.35
CA GLN A 82 2.49 8.59 -13.97
C GLN A 82 2.53 9.57 -12.78
N TYR A 83 1.39 10.13 -12.38
CA TYR A 83 1.27 11.05 -11.23
C TYR A 83 0.43 10.46 -10.10
N MET A 84 0.23 9.15 -10.10
CA MET A 84 -0.49 8.44 -9.03
C MET A 84 0.49 7.52 -8.33
N PRO A 85 0.44 7.43 -6.99
CA PRO A 85 1.29 6.52 -6.21
C PRO A 85 0.74 5.08 -6.29
N ARG A 86 0.43 4.59 -7.49
CA ARG A 86 -0.18 3.27 -7.71
C ARG A 86 0.63 2.46 -8.70
N LEU A 87 0.75 1.18 -8.39
CA LEU A 87 1.22 0.21 -9.37
C LEU A 87 0.05 -0.20 -10.27
N ILE A 88 0.04 0.31 -11.49
CA ILE A 88 -0.90 -0.11 -12.56
C ILE A 88 -0.06 -0.75 -13.65
N GLY A 89 -0.34 -2.01 -14.00
CA GLY A 89 0.40 -2.73 -15.04
C GLY A 89 -0.19 -2.58 -16.45
N LYS A 90 0.34 -3.38 -17.38
CA LYS A 90 -0.20 -3.55 -18.73
C LYS A 90 -1.46 -4.40 -18.69
N MET A 91 -2.44 -4.04 -19.51
CA MET A 91 -3.63 -4.86 -19.74
C MET A 91 -3.38 -5.86 -20.87
N VAL A 92 -4.07 -6.99 -20.83
CA VAL A 92 -4.08 -8.00 -21.88
C VAL A 92 -5.35 -7.92 -22.72
N PRO A 93 -5.39 -8.51 -23.93
CA PRO A 93 -6.56 -8.45 -24.80
C PRO A 93 -7.84 -8.96 -24.14
N MET A 94 -8.98 -8.34 -24.44
CA MET A 94 -10.30 -8.71 -23.87
C MET A 94 -10.76 -10.14 -24.20
N ARG A 95 -10.20 -10.75 -25.25
CA ARG A 95 -10.48 -12.15 -25.64
C ARG A 95 -9.82 -13.18 -24.73
N ASN A 96 -8.89 -12.78 -23.87
CA ASN A 96 -8.23 -13.69 -22.96
C ASN A 96 -9.21 -14.19 -21.88
N VAL A 97 -8.91 -15.35 -21.31
CA VAL A 97 -9.78 -16.02 -20.34
C VAL A 97 -9.88 -15.24 -19.02
N SER A 98 -10.98 -15.46 -18.31
CA SER A 98 -11.12 -15.10 -16.89
C SER A 98 -10.99 -16.37 -16.06
N ILE A 99 -10.45 -16.27 -14.86
CA ILE A 99 -10.25 -17.39 -13.94
C ILE A 99 -10.94 -17.12 -12.61
N ALA A 100 -11.28 -18.18 -11.86
CA ALA A 100 -11.96 -18.07 -10.57
C ALA A 100 -13.28 -17.27 -10.64
N ASP A 101 -14.09 -17.48 -11.68
CA ASP A 101 -15.32 -16.72 -11.91
C ASP A 101 -16.37 -16.92 -10.80
N ASP A 102 -16.20 -17.97 -9.98
CA ASP A 102 -16.98 -18.28 -8.78
C ASP A 102 -16.64 -17.39 -7.57
N LEU A 103 -15.49 -16.69 -7.59
CA LEU A 103 -15.08 -15.77 -6.54
C LEU A 103 -15.44 -14.32 -6.89
N ASN A 104 -15.82 -13.53 -5.89
CA ASN A 104 -15.87 -12.08 -6.01
C ASN A 104 -14.63 -11.46 -5.34
N GLY A 105 -13.69 -11.06 -6.18
CA GLY A 105 -12.40 -10.49 -5.81
C GLY A 105 -12.46 -9.05 -5.31
N ARG A 106 -13.61 -8.38 -5.39
CA ARG A 106 -13.74 -7.00 -4.94
C ARG A 106 -13.88 -6.94 -3.42
N ASP A 107 -13.08 -6.10 -2.77
CA ASP A 107 -13.14 -5.84 -1.32
C ASP A 107 -13.02 -7.11 -0.45
N MET A 108 -12.23 -8.10 -0.90
CA MET A 108 -11.99 -9.33 -0.15
C MET A 108 -11.21 -9.04 1.14
N VAL A 109 -11.77 -9.50 2.26
CA VAL A 109 -11.11 -9.50 3.57
C VAL A 109 -9.98 -10.53 3.62
N ASP A 110 -10.25 -11.73 3.10
CA ASP A 110 -9.27 -12.79 2.90
C ASP A 110 -9.21 -13.14 1.41
N TRP A 111 -8.11 -12.77 0.75
CA TRP A 111 -7.88 -12.99 -0.67
C TRP A 111 -6.94 -14.17 -0.94
N GLU A 112 -6.51 -14.91 0.09
CA GLU A 112 -5.64 -16.08 -0.07
C GLU A 112 -6.22 -17.14 -1.03
N PRO A 113 -7.53 -17.46 -1.03
CA PRO A 113 -8.10 -18.37 -2.02
C PRO A 113 -7.93 -17.88 -3.47
N LEU A 114 -8.04 -16.57 -3.70
CA LEU A 114 -7.82 -15.97 -5.01
C LEU A 114 -6.34 -16.07 -5.41
N PHE A 115 -5.42 -15.80 -4.47
CA PHE A 115 -3.98 -16.00 -4.69
C PHE A 115 -3.66 -17.43 -5.11
N ILE A 116 -4.16 -18.43 -4.37
CA ILE A 116 -3.91 -19.84 -4.66
C ILE A 116 -4.38 -20.21 -6.06
N THR A 117 -5.57 -19.76 -6.45
CA THR A 117 -6.13 -20.01 -7.79
C THR A 117 -5.28 -19.36 -8.89
N VAL A 118 -4.89 -18.10 -8.71
CA VAL A 118 -3.98 -17.40 -9.65
C VAL A 118 -2.67 -18.17 -9.77
N ARG A 119 -2.01 -18.48 -8.66
CA ARG A 119 -0.73 -19.20 -8.63
C ARG A 119 -0.83 -20.55 -9.35
N ASN A 120 -1.87 -21.33 -9.07
CA ASN A 120 -2.06 -22.64 -9.68
C ASN A 120 -2.28 -22.52 -11.20
N HIS A 121 -3.08 -21.55 -11.63
CA HIS A 121 -3.30 -21.29 -13.06
C HIS A 121 -2.00 -20.94 -13.79
N PHE A 122 -1.18 -20.03 -13.24
CA PHE A 122 0.10 -19.66 -13.83
C PHE A 122 1.07 -20.84 -13.96
N ARG A 123 1.08 -21.73 -12.96
CA ARG A 123 1.82 -23.00 -13.00
C ARG A 123 1.31 -23.92 -14.11
N GLU A 124 0.00 -24.04 -14.29
CA GLU A 124 -0.62 -24.91 -15.31
C GLU A 124 -0.32 -24.44 -16.74
N ILE A 125 -0.33 -23.13 -16.99
CA ILE A 125 -0.03 -22.58 -18.32
C ILE A 125 1.48 -22.44 -18.60
N GLY A 126 2.32 -22.82 -17.63
CA GLY A 126 3.78 -22.81 -17.73
C GLY A 126 4.39 -21.40 -17.76
N ILE A 127 3.78 -20.44 -17.07
CA ILE A 127 4.28 -19.05 -17.00
C ILE A 127 4.76 -18.75 -15.59
N SER A 128 6.04 -18.36 -15.47
CA SER A 128 6.66 -18.04 -14.20
C SER A 128 6.30 -16.64 -13.72
N ILE A 129 5.82 -16.56 -12.48
CA ILE A 129 5.49 -15.31 -11.78
C ILE A 129 6.33 -15.15 -10.52
N ARG A 130 6.65 -13.90 -10.16
CA ARG A 130 7.41 -13.53 -8.96
C ARG A 130 6.52 -12.96 -7.87
N GLY A 131 5.37 -12.40 -8.21
CA GLY A 131 4.51 -11.73 -7.24
C GLY A 131 3.07 -11.58 -7.72
N VAL A 132 2.16 -11.52 -6.77
CA VAL A 132 0.75 -11.15 -7.00
C VAL A 132 0.39 -10.13 -5.92
N MET A 133 0.00 -8.92 -6.33
CA MET A 133 -0.43 -7.84 -5.43
C MET A 133 -1.93 -7.62 -5.54
N TYR A 134 -2.60 -7.51 -4.40
CA TYR A 134 -4.04 -7.29 -4.30
C TYR A 134 -4.36 -5.84 -3.97
N TRP A 135 -4.99 -5.14 -4.92
CA TRP A 135 -5.32 -3.73 -4.84
C TRP A 135 -6.83 -3.51 -4.70
N ARG A 136 -7.51 -4.30 -3.86
CA ARG A 136 -8.95 -4.20 -3.55
C ARG A 136 -9.92 -4.52 -4.72
N ASP A 137 -9.72 -3.94 -5.89
CA ASP A 137 -10.58 -4.10 -7.08
C ASP A 137 -9.81 -4.56 -8.34
N TYR A 138 -8.52 -4.81 -8.20
CA TYR A 138 -7.67 -5.42 -9.23
C TYR A 138 -6.46 -6.16 -8.64
N LEU A 139 -5.84 -7.00 -9.47
CA LEU A 139 -4.56 -7.65 -9.20
C LEU A 139 -3.47 -7.03 -10.05
N VAL A 140 -2.25 -7.02 -9.52
CA VAL A 140 -1.03 -6.86 -10.31
C VAL A 140 -0.19 -8.12 -10.20
N VAL A 141 0.05 -8.79 -11.32
CA VAL A 141 0.91 -9.96 -11.41
C VAL A 141 2.27 -9.53 -11.95
N ILE A 142 3.32 -9.87 -11.20
CA ILE A 142 4.71 -9.62 -11.57
C ILE A 142 5.25 -10.85 -12.31
N LEU A 143 5.44 -10.69 -13.61
CA LEU A 143 6.00 -11.69 -14.52
C LEU A 143 7.53 -11.72 -14.38
N GLN A 144 8.12 -12.91 -14.44
CA GLN A 144 9.58 -13.07 -14.37
C GLN A 144 10.25 -12.82 -15.73
N ASP A 145 9.58 -13.15 -16.83
CA ASP A 145 10.17 -13.16 -18.18
C ASP A 145 9.46 -12.17 -19.11
N TRP A 146 10.21 -11.30 -19.79
CA TRP A 146 9.71 -10.33 -20.75
C TRP A 146 9.17 -10.97 -22.05
N GLU A 147 9.60 -12.19 -22.38
CA GLU A 147 9.14 -12.95 -23.54
C GLU A 147 7.82 -13.70 -23.29
N THR A 148 7.18 -13.45 -22.14
CA THR A 148 5.92 -14.10 -21.76
C THR A 148 4.86 -13.90 -22.84
N ASN A 149 4.26 -15.01 -23.30
CA ASN A 149 3.17 -14.98 -24.26
C ASN A 149 1.90 -14.37 -23.64
N THR A 150 1.66 -13.08 -23.93
CA THR A 150 0.53 -12.30 -23.40
C THR A 150 -0.84 -12.84 -23.80
N MET A 151 -0.93 -13.70 -24.82
CA MET A 151 -2.19 -14.34 -25.22
C MET A 151 -2.69 -15.42 -24.24
N LYS A 152 -1.79 -15.96 -23.42
CA LYS A 152 -2.13 -16.97 -22.40
C LYS A 152 -2.52 -16.35 -21.05
N LEU A 153 -2.22 -15.07 -20.85
CA LEU A 153 -2.42 -14.39 -19.58
C LEU A 153 -3.91 -14.13 -19.32
N PRO A 154 -4.46 -14.43 -18.14
CA PRO A 154 -5.85 -14.12 -17.82
C PRO A 154 -6.11 -12.61 -17.83
N ARG A 155 -7.27 -12.18 -18.34
CA ARG A 155 -7.66 -10.75 -18.27
C ARG A 155 -8.24 -10.37 -16.92
N ALA A 156 -8.79 -11.35 -16.21
CA ALA A 156 -9.48 -11.18 -14.95
C ALA A 156 -9.29 -12.43 -14.10
N ALA A 157 -9.32 -12.25 -12.78
CA ALA A 157 -9.32 -13.33 -11.80
C ALA A 157 -10.30 -12.96 -10.69
N GLY A 158 -11.22 -13.84 -10.29
CA GLY A 158 -12.19 -13.51 -9.24
C GLY A 158 -13.06 -12.31 -9.61
N ASN A 159 -13.51 -12.20 -10.87
CA ASN A 159 -14.31 -11.06 -11.33
C ASN A 159 -13.65 -9.65 -11.19
N ILE A 160 -12.35 -9.57 -10.90
CA ILE A 160 -11.56 -8.32 -10.88
C ILE A 160 -10.49 -8.32 -11.96
N ARG A 161 -10.03 -7.13 -12.36
CA ARG A 161 -9.06 -6.96 -13.45
C ARG A 161 -7.68 -7.46 -13.04
N VAL A 162 -6.93 -8.03 -13.99
CA VAL A 162 -5.52 -8.39 -13.79
C VAL A 162 -4.63 -7.52 -14.67
N TYR A 163 -3.66 -6.90 -14.04
CA TYR A 163 -2.62 -6.11 -14.68
C TYR A 163 -1.27 -6.81 -14.56
N TYR A 164 -0.38 -6.54 -15.51
CA TYR A 164 0.91 -7.22 -15.61
C TYR A 164 2.08 -6.24 -15.57
N ARG A 165 3.12 -6.59 -14.81
CA ARG A 165 4.41 -5.92 -14.80
C ARG A 165 5.52 -6.95 -14.95
N TYR A 166 6.63 -6.56 -15.53
CA TYR A 166 7.83 -7.39 -15.58
C TYR A 166 8.76 -7.01 -14.44
N GLU A 167 9.46 -8.01 -13.89
CA GLU A 167 10.40 -7.80 -12.78
C GLU A 167 11.49 -6.77 -13.10
N ASP A 168 11.92 -6.66 -14.36
CA ASP A 168 12.96 -5.71 -14.79
C ASP A 168 12.43 -4.33 -15.20
N GLU A 169 11.15 -4.22 -15.58
CA GLU A 169 10.53 -2.93 -15.94
C GLU A 169 10.36 -2.02 -14.72
N ASP A 170 10.31 -2.63 -13.55
CA ASP A 170 10.42 -2.00 -12.27
C ASP A 170 11.63 -2.63 -11.60
N ALA A 171 12.84 -2.08 -11.81
CA ALA A 171 13.88 -2.17 -10.81
C ALA A 171 13.35 -1.50 -9.53
N MET A 172 12.37 -2.12 -8.88
CA MET A 172 12.26 -2.15 -7.45
C MET A 172 13.67 -2.53 -7.06
N GLU A 173 14.48 -1.56 -6.63
CA GLU A 173 15.82 -1.77 -6.09
C GLU A 173 15.63 -2.58 -4.80
N ARG A 174 15.28 -3.85 -5.00
CA ARG A 174 15.11 -4.85 -3.97
C ARG A 174 16.53 -5.14 -3.53
N PRO A 175 16.85 -4.95 -2.25
CA PRO A 175 18.11 -5.43 -1.74
C PRO A 175 18.19 -6.91 -2.06
N SER A 176 19.22 -7.32 -2.79
CA SER A 176 19.50 -8.72 -3.15
C SER A 176 19.87 -9.57 -1.93
N THR A 177 20.03 -8.94 -0.75
CA THR A 177 20.40 -9.58 0.50
C THR A 177 19.56 -9.03 1.65
N PRO A 178 18.93 -9.86 2.49
CA PRO A 178 18.36 -9.40 3.75
C PRO A 178 19.49 -8.83 4.61
N GLN A 179 19.55 -7.52 4.79
CA GLN A 179 20.46 -6.91 5.75
C GLN A 179 19.84 -7.06 7.12
N SER A 180 20.30 -8.05 7.88
CA SER A 180 20.00 -8.10 9.31
C SER A 180 20.99 -7.18 10.03
N ARG A 181 20.47 -6.23 10.79
CA ARG A 181 21.20 -5.63 11.90
C ARG A 181 20.45 -5.99 13.17
N CYS A 182 21.09 -6.79 14.02
CA CYS A 182 20.73 -6.88 15.42
C CYS A 182 21.61 -5.84 16.12
N GLU A 183 21.15 -4.59 16.16
CA GLU A 183 21.81 -3.55 16.97
C GLU A 183 21.12 -3.48 18.34
N THR A 184 21.95 -3.47 19.37
CA THR A 184 21.57 -3.44 20.79
C THR A 184 20.81 -2.16 21.13
N ASP A 185 19.60 -2.37 21.65
CA ASP A 185 18.60 -1.40 22.08
C ASP A 185 19.16 -0.33 23.04
N THR A 186 19.15 0.94 22.63
CA THR A 186 19.26 2.08 23.55
C THR A 186 17.90 2.78 23.56
N ARG A 187 17.09 2.41 24.56
CA ARG A 187 15.70 2.86 24.77
C ARG A 187 15.52 4.39 24.76
N PRO A 188 14.56 4.91 23.99
CA PRO A 188 13.91 6.19 24.24
C PRO A 188 12.63 6.02 25.10
N GLU A 189 12.37 6.99 25.96
CA GLU A 189 11.38 6.97 27.06
C GLU A 189 9.89 7.07 26.64
N ASN A 190 9.54 7.02 25.35
CA ASN A 190 8.18 7.39 24.87
C ASN A 190 7.52 6.42 23.87
N GLN A 191 7.86 5.12 23.86
CA GLN A 191 7.25 4.18 22.90
C GLN A 191 6.12 3.32 23.48
N VAL A 192 5.09 3.14 22.65
CA VAL A 192 3.99 2.17 22.80
C VAL A 192 4.58 0.80 23.10
N VAL A 193 4.10 0.13 24.14
CA VAL A 193 4.50 -1.25 24.45
C VAL A 193 3.93 -2.17 23.37
N LEU A 194 4.81 -2.75 22.55
CA LEU A 194 4.41 -3.75 21.55
C LEU A 194 3.81 -4.97 22.27
N GLN A 195 2.60 -5.35 21.89
CA GLN A 195 1.81 -6.31 22.66
C GLN A 195 1.88 -7.73 22.08
N ARG A 196 1.54 -7.88 20.79
CA ARG A 196 1.35 -9.17 20.15
C ARG A 196 1.47 -9.07 18.64
N LEU A 197 1.78 -10.20 18.00
CA LEU A 197 1.61 -10.39 16.57
C LEU A 197 0.12 -10.52 16.26
N THR A 198 -0.34 -9.75 15.28
CA THR A 198 -1.74 -9.77 14.82
C THR A 198 -1.77 -9.97 13.31
N PRO A 199 -2.64 -10.85 12.78
CA PRO A 199 -2.77 -11.04 11.33
C PRO A 199 -3.00 -9.73 10.59
N ALA A 200 -2.32 -9.57 9.46
CA ALA A 200 -2.59 -8.51 8.50
C ALA A 200 -3.81 -8.84 7.62
N LYS A 201 -4.15 -10.14 7.48
CA LYS A 201 -5.38 -10.57 6.82
C LYS A 201 -6.60 -9.91 7.50
N GLY A 202 -7.49 -9.34 6.68
CA GLY A 202 -8.68 -8.64 7.14
C GLY A 202 -8.49 -7.23 7.71
N ARG A 203 -7.28 -6.67 7.66
CA ARG A 203 -7.06 -5.25 7.95
C ARG A 203 -7.65 -4.37 6.86
N ARG A 204 -8.14 -3.19 7.26
CA ARG A 204 -8.76 -2.24 6.32
C ARG A 204 -7.68 -1.41 5.64
N THR A 205 -7.80 -1.26 4.32
CA THR A 205 -7.02 -0.27 3.57
C THR A 205 -7.22 1.13 4.15
N GLY A 206 -6.11 1.82 4.42
CA GLY A 206 -6.06 3.15 4.99
C GLY A 206 -5.93 3.20 6.51
N ASP A 207 -5.82 2.05 7.19
CA ASP A 207 -5.46 2.02 8.61
C ASP A 207 -4.05 2.61 8.82
N PHE A 208 -3.89 3.43 9.86
CA PHE A 208 -2.61 4.02 10.21
C PHE A 208 -1.76 3.03 10.99
N VAL A 209 -0.48 2.98 10.64
CA VAL A 209 0.52 2.13 11.27
C VAL A 209 1.79 2.94 11.49
N PHE A 210 2.62 2.46 12.41
CA PHE A 210 3.86 3.09 12.80
C PHE A 210 5.01 2.14 12.53
N LEU A 211 6.14 2.71 12.13
CA LEU A 211 7.41 1.99 12.04
C LEU A 211 8.54 2.92 12.49
N ALA A 212 9.60 2.33 13.05
CA ALA A 212 10.77 3.08 13.49
C ALA A 212 11.65 3.44 12.28
N LEU A 213 12.06 4.71 12.23
CA LEU A 213 13.02 5.24 11.26
C LEU A 213 14.45 5.21 11.82
N SER A 214 14.57 5.45 13.12
CA SER A 214 15.81 5.41 13.89
C SER A 214 15.46 5.04 15.34
N ASP A 215 16.46 4.99 16.22
CA ASP A 215 16.21 4.78 17.64
C ASP A 215 15.27 5.86 18.20
N THR A 216 15.32 7.09 17.69
CA THR A 216 14.53 8.23 18.22
C THR A 216 13.34 8.65 17.37
N ASP A 217 13.30 8.26 16.09
CA ASP A 217 12.32 8.75 15.13
C ASP A 217 11.36 7.64 14.69
N LEU A 218 10.07 7.99 14.60
CA LEU A 218 9.02 7.14 14.05
C LEU A 218 8.36 7.83 12.87
N ILE A 219 7.82 7.03 11.95
CA ILE A 219 6.94 7.50 10.89
C ILE A 219 5.59 6.83 11.03
N GLU A 220 4.55 7.63 10.84
CA GLU A 220 3.21 7.12 10.64
C GLU A 220 3.00 6.92 9.13
N ALA A 221 2.68 5.69 8.76
CA ALA A 221 2.35 5.28 7.42
C ALA A 221 0.90 4.78 7.36
N SER A 222 0.43 4.55 6.15
CA SER A 222 -0.92 4.02 5.92
C SER A 222 -0.82 2.65 5.27
N PHE A 223 -1.46 1.64 5.87
CA PHE A 223 -1.58 0.30 5.28
C PHE A 223 -2.45 0.38 4.03
N LYS A 224 -2.01 -0.15 2.89
CA LYS A 224 -2.75 -0.02 1.63
C LYS A 224 -3.02 -1.36 0.97
N VAL A 225 -1.97 -2.14 0.75
CA VAL A 225 -1.98 -3.27 -0.19
C VAL A 225 -1.37 -4.49 0.48
N THR A 226 -1.76 -5.68 0.03
CA THR A 226 -1.10 -6.92 0.41
C THR A 226 -0.66 -7.68 -0.84
N SER A 227 0.33 -8.55 -0.70
CA SER A 227 0.84 -9.32 -1.82
C SER A 227 1.44 -10.63 -1.36
N PHE A 228 1.48 -11.62 -2.23
CA PHE A 228 2.40 -12.74 -2.10
C PHE A 228 3.55 -12.56 -3.08
N GLN A 229 4.78 -12.71 -2.58
CA GLN A 229 5.97 -12.64 -3.40
C GLN A 229 6.79 -13.91 -3.24
N ARG A 230 7.30 -14.43 -4.35
CA ARG A 230 8.25 -15.54 -4.33
C ARG A 230 9.62 -15.00 -3.91
N VAL A 231 10.16 -15.54 -2.82
CA VAL A 231 11.51 -15.32 -2.32
C VAL A 231 12.20 -16.68 -2.40
N GLU A 232 13.25 -16.75 -3.22
CA GLU A 232 13.85 -18.04 -3.63
C GLU A 232 12.76 -18.98 -4.19
N GLU A 233 12.46 -20.09 -3.50
CA GLU A 233 11.43 -21.07 -3.87
C GLU A 233 10.15 -20.99 -3.02
N GLN A 234 10.09 -20.07 -2.04
CA GLN A 234 8.95 -19.94 -1.14
C GLN A 234 8.11 -18.70 -1.46
N TRP A 235 6.79 -18.79 -1.25
CA TRP A 235 5.90 -17.64 -1.28
C TRP A 235 5.82 -17.03 0.11
N VAL A 236 6.02 -15.72 0.19
CA VAL A 236 5.99 -14.94 1.42
C VAL A 236 4.88 -13.90 1.31
N PHE A 237 4.03 -13.83 2.33
CA PHE A 237 3.00 -12.81 2.46
C PHE A 237 3.60 -11.48 2.92
N LEU A 238 3.32 -10.42 2.16
CA LEU A 238 3.80 -9.07 2.41
C LEU A 238 2.64 -8.09 2.58
N ILE A 239 2.88 -7.11 3.43
CA ILE A 239 2.06 -5.91 3.58
C ILE A 239 2.78 -4.73 2.93
N TRP A 240 2.01 -3.79 2.39
CA TRP A 240 2.51 -2.60 1.72
C TRP A 240 1.89 -1.36 2.33
N LEU A 241 2.79 -0.46 2.74
CA LEU A 241 2.47 0.78 3.42
C LEU A 241 2.86 1.95 2.53
N TYR A 242 2.04 2.99 2.53
CA TYR A 242 2.42 4.27 1.94
C TYR A 242 2.83 5.23 3.05
N MET A 243 4.07 5.74 2.97
CA MET A 243 4.70 6.55 4.02
C MET A 243 4.46 8.06 3.87
N GLY A 244 3.81 8.49 2.78
CA GLY A 244 3.57 9.90 2.48
C GLY A 244 4.45 10.41 1.35
N GLN A 245 3.93 11.38 0.59
CA GLN A 245 4.61 11.93 -0.59
C GLN A 245 5.94 12.58 -0.19
N ASP A 246 7.01 12.21 -0.90
CA ASP A 246 8.41 12.60 -0.67
C ASP A 246 9.02 12.08 0.64
N SER A 247 8.39 11.13 1.33
CA SER A 247 8.97 10.53 2.53
C SER A 247 10.34 9.87 2.25
N SER A 248 10.52 9.27 1.08
CA SER A 248 11.78 8.60 0.73
C SER A 248 12.98 9.54 0.53
N GLU A 249 12.78 10.86 0.45
CA GLU A 249 13.89 11.83 0.27
C GLU A 249 14.66 12.10 1.56
N GLY A 250 14.06 11.79 2.71
CA GLY A 250 14.68 11.95 4.04
C GLY A 250 14.78 10.67 4.85
N PHE A 251 14.17 9.57 4.38
CA PHE A 251 13.93 8.39 5.23
C PHE A 251 14.29 7.08 4.53
N SER A 252 15.03 6.24 5.25
CA SER A 252 15.24 4.82 4.90
C SER A 252 14.86 4.01 6.14
N PRO A 253 13.68 3.36 6.15
CA PRO A 253 13.25 2.60 7.32
C PRO A 253 14.20 1.44 7.60
N VAL A 254 14.39 1.15 8.88
CA VAL A 254 15.36 0.13 9.32
C VAL A 254 14.77 -1.26 9.07
N TYR A 255 15.51 -2.07 8.31
CA TYR A 255 15.15 -3.45 8.01
C TYR A 255 14.91 -4.27 9.28
N GLY A 256 13.84 -5.05 9.30
CA GLY A 256 13.46 -5.89 10.42
C GLY A 256 12.74 -5.18 11.56
N THR A 257 12.57 -3.85 11.52
CA THR A 257 11.78 -3.14 12.54
C THR A 257 10.31 -3.52 12.45
N ALA A 258 9.65 -3.52 13.61
CA ALA A 258 8.22 -3.81 13.68
C ALA A 258 7.41 -2.75 12.92
N ILE A 259 6.29 -3.18 12.37
CA ILE A 259 5.21 -2.34 11.86
C ILE A 259 4.05 -2.58 12.81
N TRP A 260 3.58 -1.54 13.52
CA TRP A 260 2.57 -1.69 14.56
C TRP A 260 1.43 -0.68 14.47
N THR A 261 0.28 -1.00 15.07
CA THR A 261 -0.86 -0.09 15.21
C THR A 261 -0.71 0.83 16.42
N ALA A 262 -1.57 1.84 16.57
CA ALA A 262 -1.60 2.69 17.76
C ALA A 262 -1.77 1.90 19.08
N ASP A 263 -2.43 0.75 19.03
CA ASP A 263 -2.64 -0.15 20.17
C ASP A 263 -1.42 -1.02 20.50
N GLY A 264 -0.36 -0.97 19.69
CA GLY A 264 0.84 -1.80 19.84
C GLY A 264 0.70 -3.21 19.26
N ASP A 265 -0.33 -3.48 18.44
CA ASP A 265 -0.42 -4.73 17.67
C ASP A 265 0.59 -4.71 16.52
N VAL A 266 1.45 -5.72 16.42
CA VAL A 266 2.46 -5.85 15.36
C VAL A 266 1.86 -6.57 14.15
N LEU A 267 1.86 -5.91 13.00
CA LEU A 267 1.33 -6.42 11.73
C LEU A 267 2.39 -7.05 10.83
N GLY A 268 3.66 -6.82 11.13
CA GLY A 268 4.76 -7.32 10.32
C GLY A 268 6.07 -6.63 10.64
N PHE A 269 7.06 -6.89 9.79
CA PHE A 269 8.40 -6.33 9.94
C PHE A 269 8.90 -5.75 8.62
N VAL A 270 9.53 -4.58 8.67
CA VAL A 270 10.04 -3.86 7.50
C VAL A 270 10.98 -4.76 6.71
N ARG A 271 10.71 -4.91 5.41
CA ARG A 271 11.52 -5.70 4.49
C ARG A 271 12.34 -4.86 3.54
N TYR A 272 11.78 -3.76 3.04
CA TYR A 272 12.49 -2.74 2.25
C TYR A 272 11.54 -1.55 2.02
N ALA A 273 12.10 -0.41 1.63
CA ALA A 273 11.33 0.73 1.14
C ALA A 273 11.85 1.18 -0.22
N LEU A 274 10.96 1.79 -1.00
CA LEU A 274 11.22 2.20 -2.36
C LEU A 274 11.37 3.73 -2.41
N ASN A 275 12.51 4.18 -2.91
CA ASN A 275 12.85 5.60 -3.07
C ASN A 275 12.77 6.09 -4.53
N VAL A 276 12.52 5.18 -5.48
CA VAL A 276 12.40 5.45 -6.91
C VAL A 276 11.28 4.62 -7.54
N GLY A 277 10.88 4.99 -8.75
CA GLY A 277 9.86 4.27 -9.54
C GLY A 277 8.41 4.56 -9.13
N PHE A 278 7.47 3.79 -9.69
CA PHE A 278 6.02 4.00 -9.49
C PHE A 278 5.54 3.81 -8.05
N MET A 279 6.31 3.08 -7.26
CA MET A 279 6.05 2.85 -5.85
C MET A 279 7.05 3.61 -4.96
N LYS A 280 7.63 4.73 -5.43
CA LYS A 280 8.35 5.68 -4.56
C LYS A 280 7.47 6.02 -3.35
N ASP A 281 8.09 6.11 -2.18
CA ASP A 281 7.44 6.39 -0.88
C ASP A 281 6.63 5.22 -0.30
N TRP A 282 6.74 4.03 -0.88
CA TRP A 282 6.15 2.81 -0.33
C TRP A 282 7.16 1.99 0.48
N CYS A 283 6.67 1.33 1.52
CA CYS A 283 7.41 0.35 2.30
C CYS A 283 6.74 -1.02 2.20
N ALA A 284 7.53 -2.06 1.94
CA ALA A 284 7.10 -3.44 2.03
C ALA A 284 7.53 -4.04 3.37
N GLY A 285 6.62 -4.75 4.03
CA GLY A 285 6.90 -5.53 5.24
C GLY A 285 6.53 -7.00 5.05
N ILE A 286 7.24 -7.90 5.72
CA ILE A 286 6.82 -9.30 5.87
C ILE A 286 5.67 -9.32 6.86
N ALA A 287 4.53 -9.86 6.45
CA ALA A 287 3.33 -9.91 7.28
C ALA A 287 3.55 -10.78 8.54
N ALA A 288 2.96 -10.39 9.66
CA ALA A 288 3.00 -11.15 10.91
C ALA A 288 2.39 -12.55 10.75
N ASP A 289 1.46 -12.74 9.80
CA ASP A 289 0.84 -14.03 9.48
C ASP A 289 1.89 -15.11 9.18
N GLU A 290 3.01 -14.75 8.52
CA GLU A 290 4.10 -15.70 8.24
C GLU A 290 4.74 -16.26 9.52
N PHE A 291 4.68 -15.53 10.63
CA PHE A 291 5.22 -15.94 11.93
C PHE A 291 4.15 -16.60 12.80
N ILE A 292 2.89 -16.17 12.67
CA ILE A 292 1.75 -16.77 13.37
C ILE A 292 1.51 -18.19 12.85
N ASP A 293 1.44 -18.35 11.53
CA ASP A 293 1.13 -19.63 10.86
C ASP A 293 2.28 -20.64 10.98
N ARG A 294 3.52 -20.15 11.15
CA ARG A 294 4.70 -21.00 11.41
C ARG A 294 4.87 -21.40 12.89
N GLY A 295 3.91 -21.01 13.73
CA GLY A 295 3.76 -21.46 15.11
C GLY A 295 4.13 -20.38 16.12
N GLY A 296 3.27 -20.22 17.14
CA GLY A 296 3.49 -19.43 18.36
C GLY A 296 4.80 -19.77 19.08
N LEU A 297 5.91 -19.33 18.51
CA LEU A 297 7.28 -19.43 19.00
C LEU A 297 7.86 -18.02 19.20
N LEU A 298 7.03 -17.10 19.70
CA LEU A 298 7.54 -16.04 20.58
C LEU A 298 7.74 -16.65 21.98
N HIS A 299 8.70 -17.55 22.09
CA HIS A 299 9.37 -17.80 23.36
C HIS A 299 10.69 -17.03 23.33
N ASN A 300 10.70 -15.94 24.09
CA ASN A 300 11.86 -15.32 24.74
C ASN A 300 13.18 -15.33 23.94
N CYS A 301 13.46 -14.22 23.28
CA CYS A 301 14.80 -13.65 23.39
C CYS A 301 14.79 -12.70 24.59
#